data_AF-A0A7C5ZIG0-F1
#
_entry.id   AF-A0A7C5ZIG0-F1
#
_cell.length_a   1.000
_cell.length_b   1.000
_cell.length_c   1.000
_cell.angle_alpha   90.00
_cell.angle_beta   90.00
_cell.angle_gamma   90.00
#
_symmetry.space_group_name_H-M   'P 1'
#
loop_
_entity.id
_entity.type
_entity.pdbx_description
1 polymer ?
#
loop_
_entity_poly.entity_id
_entity_poly.type
_entity_poly.pdbx_seq_one_letter_code
_entity_poly.pdbx_strand_id
1 'polypeptide(L)'
;MAEQAELIAEASEEASPLERMRHSASHVLAEAVLSLFPEGKLAIGPAIEDGFYYDFDLPRALTPEDLDAIEAKMREIVASDAPFVRSEMPAEEATEFFRARGQDYKVELIRDLGAPVVSIYKDGNFVDLCRGPHVARTGEIGPFKLLNVAGAYWRGDEHRQMLQRIYGTAFATQADLDSHLHRLEEARKRDHRRLGRELGIFSISEDVGGGLILWHPRGGRLRSLIEEFWRQEHFRAGYELVYSPNIGRGRLWEISGHLGFFRENMFAPMDVDGQEYFLKPMNCPFHIEIYQSALRSYRDLPIRYAELGTVYRYERAGVLHGLLRVRGFTQDDAHIFCRPDQMEDEIIRCLDFTMHIVGAFGFHEYEINLATKPEKAVGSDEDWERATRALVSALDRRGLSYAVEEGGGAFYGPKIDFKLKDAIGRAWQCTTIQFDFNLSERFDLSYIGEDGKPHRPYMVHRALLGSIERFAGMLIEQYAGAFPVWIAPVQATIIPIADRHAEYAESVREHLQAAGIRA
;
A
#
# COMPACT_ATOMS: atom_id res chain seq x y z
N MET A 1 -15.26 6.50 -11.39
CA MET A 1 -16.19 7.46 -12.03
C MET A 1 -16.14 8.81 -11.32
N ALA A 2 -16.32 8.89 -9.99
CA ALA A 2 -16.29 10.14 -9.23
C ALA A 2 -14.87 10.72 -9.02
N GLU A 3 -13.89 9.88 -8.70
CA GLU A 3 -12.55 10.28 -8.22
C GLU A 3 -11.73 11.19 -9.17
N GLN A 4 -11.85 11.04 -10.50
CA GLN A 4 -11.14 11.89 -11.47
C GLN A 4 -11.93 13.14 -11.88
N ALA A 5 -13.25 13.17 -11.67
CA ALA A 5 -14.02 14.41 -11.74
C ALA A 5 -13.80 15.24 -10.45
N GLU A 6 -13.63 14.58 -9.31
CA GLU A 6 -13.23 15.17 -8.02
C GLU A 6 -11.85 15.84 -8.07
N LEU A 7 -10.85 15.24 -8.73
CA LEU A 7 -9.52 15.83 -8.91
C LEU A 7 -9.52 17.18 -9.66
N ILE A 8 -10.58 17.51 -10.41
CA ILE A 8 -10.79 18.83 -11.02
C ILE A 8 -11.73 19.69 -10.14
N ALA A 9 -12.54 19.06 -9.29
CA ALA A 9 -13.48 19.71 -8.38
C ALA A 9 -12.88 20.15 -7.03
N GLU A 10 -11.68 19.71 -6.65
CA GLU A 10 -11.03 20.07 -5.36
C GLU A 10 -9.94 21.14 -5.47
N ALA A 11 -10.18 22.21 -6.22
CA ALA A 11 -9.40 23.43 -6.07
C ALA A 11 -9.96 24.26 -4.90
N SER A 12 -9.42 24.07 -3.70
CA SER A 12 -9.75 24.92 -2.55
C SER A 12 -8.98 26.26 -2.63
N GLU A 13 -9.58 27.35 -2.13
CA GLU A 13 -8.86 28.61 -1.90
C GLU A 13 -7.71 28.46 -0.87
N GLU A 14 -7.63 27.30 -0.20
CA GLU A 14 -6.65 26.93 0.82
C GLU A 14 -5.43 26.18 0.27
N ALA A 15 -5.30 26.03 -1.07
CA ALA A 15 -4.14 25.37 -1.68
C ALA A 15 -2.82 26.01 -1.21
N SER A 16 -1.90 25.16 -0.75
CA SER A 16 -0.60 25.60 -0.26
C SER A 16 0.18 26.32 -1.38
N PRO A 17 1.13 27.22 -1.03
CA PRO A 17 2.01 27.84 -2.02
C PRO A 17 2.70 26.83 -2.94
N LEU A 18 3.06 25.66 -2.41
CA LEU A 18 3.75 24.61 -3.14
C LEU A 18 2.83 23.88 -4.14
N GLU A 19 1.60 23.59 -3.75
CA GLU A 19 0.59 22.99 -4.65
C GLU A 19 0.26 23.92 -5.80
N ARG A 20 0.05 25.22 -5.53
CA ARG A 20 -0.17 26.24 -6.58
C ARG A 20 0.98 26.29 -7.58
N MET A 21 2.21 26.26 -7.08
CA MET A 21 3.41 26.29 -7.91
C MET A 21 3.53 25.01 -8.76
N ARG A 22 3.29 23.82 -8.18
CA ARG A 22 3.33 22.54 -8.91
C ARG A 22 2.23 22.43 -9.95
N HIS A 23 1.04 22.92 -9.64
CA HIS A 23 -0.05 22.99 -10.59
C HIS A 23 0.26 23.94 -11.75
N SER A 24 0.91 25.07 -11.47
CA SER A 24 1.39 25.97 -12.51
C SER A 24 2.52 25.37 -13.35
N ALA A 25 3.39 24.57 -12.73
CA ALA A 25 4.43 23.83 -13.44
C ALA A 25 3.83 22.75 -14.37
N SER A 26 2.68 22.14 -14.03
CA SER A 26 1.99 21.21 -14.93
C SER A 26 1.44 21.93 -16.18
N HIS A 27 0.96 23.17 -16.06
CA HIS A 27 0.55 23.99 -17.20
C HIS A 27 1.73 24.34 -18.11
N VAL A 28 2.85 24.77 -17.52
CA VAL A 28 4.08 25.04 -18.29
C VAL A 28 4.59 23.78 -18.99
N LEU A 29 4.46 22.60 -18.35
CA LEU A 29 4.74 21.32 -18.98
C LEU A 29 3.83 21.08 -20.20
N ALA A 30 2.53 21.36 -20.09
CA ALA A 30 1.59 21.22 -21.20
C ALA A 30 1.92 22.18 -22.37
N GLU A 31 2.22 23.45 -22.09
CA GLU A 31 2.67 24.41 -23.10
C GLU A 31 3.96 23.95 -23.79
N ALA A 32 4.94 23.46 -23.01
CA ALA A 32 6.21 22.95 -23.53
C ALA A 32 6.00 21.75 -24.44
N VAL A 33 5.15 20.80 -24.05
CA VAL A 33 4.82 19.62 -24.86
C VAL A 33 4.11 20.02 -26.14
N LEU A 34 3.09 20.88 -26.11
CA LEU A 34 2.40 21.32 -27.34
C LEU A 34 3.30 22.14 -28.26
N SER A 35 4.28 22.85 -27.72
CA SER A 35 5.27 23.57 -28.53
C SER A 35 6.15 22.61 -29.35
N LEU A 36 6.46 21.43 -28.80
CA LEU A 36 7.29 20.40 -29.46
C LEU A 36 6.46 19.38 -30.25
N PHE A 37 5.22 19.15 -29.82
CA PHE A 37 4.27 18.22 -30.41
C PHE A 37 2.93 18.92 -30.68
N PRO A 38 2.82 19.73 -31.76
CA PRO A 38 1.64 20.56 -32.02
C PRO A 38 0.33 19.78 -32.22
N GLU A 39 0.43 18.51 -32.62
CA GLU A 39 -0.72 17.61 -32.81
C GLU A 39 -1.15 16.92 -31.50
N GLY A 40 -0.44 17.16 -30.40
CA GLY A 40 -0.72 16.55 -29.11
C GLY A 40 -2.06 16.98 -28.53
N LYS A 41 -2.73 16.04 -27.85
CA LYS A 41 -3.97 16.34 -27.11
C LYS A 41 -3.72 16.26 -25.61
N LEU A 42 -4.25 17.24 -24.90
CA LEU A 42 -4.13 17.41 -23.46
C LEU A 42 -5.31 16.76 -22.76
N ALA A 43 -5.01 15.90 -21.79
CA ALA A 43 -6.01 15.31 -20.92
C ALA A 43 -6.05 16.04 -19.56
N ILE A 44 -5.45 15.45 -18.52
CA ILE A 44 -5.45 15.98 -17.15
C ILE A 44 -4.04 16.19 -16.62
N GLY A 45 -3.86 17.23 -15.80
CA GLY A 45 -2.56 17.52 -15.20
C GLY A 45 -2.62 18.15 -13.81
N PRO A 46 -2.97 17.39 -12.77
CA PRO A 46 -3.06 17.90 -11.41
C PRO A 46 -1.69 18.04 -10.74
N ALA A 47 -1.64 18.87 -9.69
CA ALA A 47 -0.59 18.76 -8.68
C ALA A 47 -0.82 17.50 -7.82
N ILE A 48 0.26 16.95 -7.30
CA ILE A 48 0.26 15.83 -6.36
C ILE A 48 1.20 16.15 -5.19
N GLU A 49 1.11 15.37 -4.11
CA GLU A 49 1.83 15.59 -2.84
C GLU A 49 3.34 15.86 -3.01
N ASP A 50 3.98 15.21 -3.97
CA ASP A 50 5.42 15.31 -4.22
C ASP A 50 5.78 15.94 -5.58
N GLY A 51 4.81 16.50 -6.31
CA GLY A 51 5.06 17.05 -7.64
C GLY A 51 3.81 17.32 -8.45
N PHE A 52 3.83 16.92 -9.71
CA PHE A 52 2.72 17.04 -10.65
C PHE A 52 2.87 15.99 -11.74
N TYR A 53 1.79 15.75 -12.49
CA TYR A 53 1.89 15.04 -13.75
C TYR A 53 1.01 15.70 -14.79
N TYR A 54 1.17 15.30 -16.05
CA TYR A 54 0.24 15.65 -17.11
C TYR A 54 0.12 14.48 -18.11
N ASP A 55 -1.12 14.17 -18.49
CA ASP A 55 -1.47 13.11 -19.43
C ASP A 55 -1.62 13.66 -20.86
N PHE A 56 -0.92 13.02 -21.80
CA PHE A 56 -0.88 13.42 -23.21
C PHE A 56 -1.27 12.28 -24.13
N ASP A 57 -2.01 12.61 -25.18
CA ASP A 57 -2.16 11.78 -26.37
C ASP A 57 -1.25 12.35 -27.46
N LEU A 58 -0.21 11.62 -27.82
CA LEU A 58 0.86 12.09 -28.71
C LEU A 58 1.03 11.13 -29.89
N PRO A 59 1.49 11.63 -31.06
CA PRO A 59 1.63 10.82 -32.27
C PRO A 59 2.66 9.68 -32.14
N ARG A 60 3.56 9.76 -31.17
CA ARG A 60 4.53 8.70 -30.86
C ARG A 60 4.83 8.64 -29.37
N ALA A 61 5.43 7.52 -28.94
CA ALA A 61 5.95 7.39 -27.59
C ALA A 61 7.10 8.39 -27.35
N LEU A 62 7.14 8.97 -26.15
CA LEU A 62 8.21 9.83 -25.66
C LEU A 62 9.45 9.01 -25.32
N THR A 63 10.62 9.55 -25.66
CA THR A 63 11.92 8.99 -25.29
C THR A 63 12.53 9.79 -24.12
N PRO A 64 13.56 9.26 -23.43
CA PRO A 64 14.28 10.02 -22.42
C PRO A 64 14.83 11.36 -22.93
N GLU A 65 15.27 11.41 -24.19
CA GLU A 65 15.78 12.64 -24.83
C GLU A 65 14.67 13.67 -25.05
N ASP A 66 13.43 13.23 -25.29
CA ASP A 66 12.28 14.15 -25.37
C ASP A 66 12.04 14.83 -24.02
N LEU A 67 12.22 14.12 -22.89
CA LEU A 67 12.06 14.73 -21.58
C LEU A 67 13.07 15.86 -21.35
N ASP A 68 14.33 15.67 -21.76
CA ASP A 68 15.35 16.71 -21.65
C ASP A 68 15.01 17.94 -22.52
N ALA A 69 14.49 17.72 -23.74
CA ALA A 69 14.03 18.78 -24.62
C ALA A 69 12.80 19.53 -24.07
N ILE A 70 11.82 18.80 -23.53
CA ILE A 70 10.63 19.36 -22.90
C ILE A 70 11.04 20.17 -21.66
N GLU A 71 11.91 19.65 -20.81
CA GLU A 71 12.38 20.36 -19.62
C GLU A 71 13.16 21.63 -19.97
N ALA A 72 13.98 21.61 -21.03
CA ALA A 72 14.62 22.81 -21.57
C ALA A 72 13.58 23.84 -22.04
N LYS A 73 12.53 23.38 -22.75
CA LYS A 73 11.45 24.25 -23.22
C LYS A 73 10.65 24.86 -22.07
N MET A 74 10.37 24.09 -21.01
CA MET A 74 9.74 24.59 -19.79
C MET A 74 10.56 25.72 -19.15
N ARG A 75 11.90 25.61 -19.14
CA ARG A 75 12.78 26.66 -18.60
C ARG A 75 12.69 27.95 -19.43
N GLU A 76 12.60 27.84 -20.75
CA GLU A 76 12.39 29.00 -21.62
C GLU A 76 11.05 29.70 -21.31
N ILE A 77 9.98 28.93 -21.12
CA ILE A 77 8.65 29.45 -20.79
C ILE A 77 8.66 30.14 -19.43
N VAL A 78 9.22 29.51 -18.40
CA VAL A 78 9.36 30.11 -17.06
C VAL A 78 10.18 31.40 -17.12
N ALA A 79 11.26 31.43 -17.91
CA ALA A 79 12.09 32.63 -18.09
C ALA A 79 11.36 33.77 -18.83
N SER A 80 10.28 33.47 -19.58
CA SER A 80 9.46 34.49 -20.23
C SER A 80 8.61 35.30 -19.24
N ASP A 81 8.43 34.78 -18.02
CA ASP A 81 7.68 35.41 -16.93
C ASP A 81 6.26 35.86 -17.35
N ALA A 82 5.58 35.08 -18.19
CA ALA A 82 4.22 35.37 -18.61
C ALA A 82 3.22 35.31 -17.43
N PRO A 83 2.21 36.23 -17.37
CA PRO A 83 1.17 36.18 -16.34
C PRO A 83 0.19 35.02 -16.58
N PHE A 84 -0.26 34.38 -15.50
CA PHE A 84 -1.42 33.49 -15.54
C PHE A 84 -2.71 34.33 -15.47
N VAL A 85 -3.50 34.32 -16.53
CA VAL A 85 -4.74 35.09 -16.64
C VAL A 85 -5.93 34.14 -16.60
N ARG A 86 -6.71 34.19 -15.52
CA ARG A 86 -7.99 33.49 -15.41
C ARG A 86 -9.06 34.24 -16.19
N SER A 87 -9.82 33.52 -17.00
CA SER A 87 -11.02 33.99 -17.67
C SER A 87 -12.16 32.99 -17.47
N GLU A 88 -13.39 33.45 -17.60
CA GLU A 88 -14.58 32.61 -17.57
C GLU A 88 -15.19 32.57 -18.97
N MET A 89 -15.59 31.39 -19.40
CA MET A 89 -16.15 31.15 -20.72
C MET A 89 -17.41 30.28 -20.59
N PRO A 90 -18.50 30.61 -21.30
CA PRO A 90 -19.68 29.74 -21.37
C PRO A 90 -19.27 28.33 -21.82
N ALA A 91 -19.84 27.29 -21.22
CA ALA A 91 -19.43 25.91 -21.50
C ALA A 91 -19.59 25.52 -22.98
N GLU A 92 -20.59 26.05 -23.68
CA GLU A 92 -20.79 25.85 -25.11
C GLU A 92 -19.67 26.48 -25.95
N GLU A 93 -19.30 27.73 -25.64
CA GLU A 93 -18.20 28.45 -26.31
C GLU A 93 -16.86 27.76 -26.05
N ALA A 94 -16.59 27.35 -24.80
CA ALA A 94 -15.39 26.59 -24.44
C ALA A 94 -15.32 25.25 -25.18
N THR A 95 -16.46 24.56 -25.29
CA THR A 95 -16.58 23.31 -26.04
C THR A 95 -16.20 23.50 -27.51
N GLU A 96 -16.70 24.55 -28.16
CA GLU A 96 -16.34 24.87 -29.55
C GLU A 96 -14.87 25.28 -29.67
N PHE A 97 -14.37 26.09 -28.73
CA PHE A 97 -12.99 26.56 -28.69
C PHE A 97 -11.97 25.43 -28.63
N PHE A 98 -12.18 24.44 -27.76
CA PHE A 98 -11.29 23.28 -27.62
C PHE A 98 -11.49 22.27 -28.76
N ARG A 99 -12.72 22.08 -29.25
CA ARG A 99 -12.99 21.23 -30.42
C ARG A 99 -12.29 21.74 -31.68
N ALA A 100 -12.32 23.05 -31.93
CA ALA A 100 -11.64 23.67 -33.06
C ALA A 100 -10.11 23.50 -33.02
N ARG A 101 -9.55 23.20 -31.84
CA ARG A 101 -8.13 22.93 -31.59
C ARG A 101 -7.81 21.43 -31.50
N GLY A 102 -8.78 20.55 -31.76
CA GLY A 102 -8.60 19.10 -31.69
C GLY A 102 -8.42 18.54 -30.28
N GLN A 103 -8.79 19.30 -29.24
CA GLN A 103 -8.62 18.93 -27.83
C GLN A 103 -9.85 18.16 -27.30
N ASP A 104 -10.06 16.95 -27.83
CA ASP A 104 -11.27 16.14 -27.57
C ASP A 104 -11.46 15.79 -26.09
N TYR A 105 -10.37 15.51 -25.36
CA TYR A 105 -10.44 15.21 -23.92
C TYR A 105 -10.95 16.40 -23.12
N LYS A 106 -10.57 17.64 -23.47
CA LYS A 106 -11.07 18.86 -22.82
C LYS A 106 -12.57 19.06 -23.10
N VAL A 107 -13.03 18.73 -24.30
CA VAL A 107 -14.47 18.75 -24.64
C VAL A 107 -15.27 17.76 -23.79
N GLU A 108 -14.75 16.55 -23.59
CA GLU A 108 -15.36 15.56 -22.70
C GLU A 108 -15.40 16.08 -21.25
N LEU A 109 -14.31 16.64 -20.75
CA LEU A 109 -14.24 17.23 -19.41
C LEU A 109 -15.27 18.35 -19.20
N ILE A 110 -15.44 19.27 -20.16
CA ILE A 110 -16.43 20.36 -20.05
C ILE A 110 -17.84 19.79 -19.95
N ARG A 111 -18.17 18.77 -20.75
CA ARG A 111 -19.47 18.11 -20.70
C ARG A 111 -19.71 17.46 -19.33
N ASP A 112 -18.71 16.78 -18.80
CA ASP A 112 -18.81 16.05 -17.54
C ASP A 112 -18.90 16.97 -16.32
N LEU A 113 -18.29 18.17 -16.40
CA LEU A 113 -18.44 19.20 -15.37
C LEU A 113 -19.89 19.68 -15.22
N GLY A 114 -20.68 19.65 -16.30
CA GLY A 114 -22.10 20.06 -16.28
C GLY A 114 -22.35 21.51 -15.87
N ALA A 115 -21.31 22.34 -15.77
CA ALA A 115 -21.39 23.73 -15.34
C ALA A 115 -21.77 24.64 -16.52
N PRO A 116 -22.58 25.70 -16.30
CA PRO A 116 -22.95 26.63 -17.38
C PRO A 116 -21.78 27.49 -17.85
N VAL A 117 -20.81 27.73 -16.98
CA VAL A 117 -19.59 28.52 -17.22
C VAL A 117 -18.41 27.72 -16.69
N VAL A 118 -17.33 27.69 -17.46
CA VAL A 118 -16.06 27.06 -17.08
C VAL A 118 -14.95 28.10 -17.00
N SER A 119 -13.96 27.85 -16.16
CA SER A 119 -12.75 28.67 -16.08
C SER A 119 -11.68 28.18 -17.04
N ILE A 120 -11.02 29.16 -17.67
CA ILE A 120 -9.92 28.94 -18.58
C ILE A 120 -8.74 29.79 -18.11
N TYR A 121 -7.56 29.18 -18.06
CA TYR A 121 -6.31 29.88 -17.75
C TYR A 121 -5.50 30.05 -19.02
N LYS A 122 -4.91 31.24 -19.14
CA LYS A 122 -3.98 31.58 -20.21
C LYS A 122 -2.63 31.96 -19.61
N ASP A 123 -1.58 31.32 -20.10
CA ASP A 123 -0.19 31.68 -19.86
C ASP A 123 0.53 31.81 -21.20
N GLY A 124 1.05 33.00 -21.48
CA GLY A 124 1.64 33.30 -22.78
C GLY A 124 0.64 33.11 -23.93
N ASN A 125 0.93 32.15 -24.81
CA ASN A 125 0.06 31.77 -25.93
C ASN A 125 -0.74 30.50 -25.66
N PHE A 126 -0.48 29.82 -24.55
CA PHE A 126 -1.16 28.60 -24.15
C PHE A 126 -2.46 28.90 -23.40
N VAL A 127 -3.45 28.04 -23.60
CA VAL A 127 -4.78 28.17 -23.02
C VAL A 127 -5.26 26.79 -22.60
N ASP A 128 -5.64 26.64 -21.33
CA ASP A 128 -6.10 25.37 -20.77
C ASP A 128 -7.39 25.51 -19.95
N LEU A 129 -8.17 24.44 -19.95
CA LEU A 129 -9.34 24.28 -19.10
C LEU A 129 -8.87 23.90 -17.71
N CYS A 130 -9.01 24.82 -16.76
CA CYS A 130 -8.53 24.63 -15.41
C CYS A 130 -9.29 25.49 -14.41
N ARG A 131 -9.42 25.02 -13.17
CA ARG A 131 -10.00 25.80 -12.06
C ARG A 131 -8.95 26.63 -11.32
N GLY A 132 -7.68 26.22 -11.35
CA GLY A 132 -6.59 26.80 -10.57
C GLY A 132 -6.63 26.30 -9.12
N PRO A 133 -6.10 27.05 -8.14
CA PRO A 133 -5.37 28.31 -8.31
C PRO A 133 -3.96 28.12 -8.90
N HIS A 134 -3.48 29.16 -9.58
CA HIS A 134 -2.11 29.25 -10.13
C HIS A 134 -1.28 30.30 -9.38
N VAL A 135 0.05 30.26 -9.58
CA VAL A 135 0.93 31.38 -9.24
C VAL A 135 0.60 32.58 -10.15
N ALA A 136 1.05 33.79 -9.81
CA ALA A 136 0.66 34.95 -10.60
C ALA A 136 1.37 34.99 -11.97
N ARG A 137 2.59 34.46 -12.04
CA ARG A 137 3.43 34.48 -13.24
C ARG A 137 4.24 33.19 -13.36
N THR A 138 4.52 32.77 -14.58
CA THR A 138 5.35 31.58 -14.85
C THR A 138 6.74 31.68 -14.22
N GLY A 139 7.30 32.89 -14.05
CA GLY A 139 8.59 33.13 -13.38
C GLY A 139 8.59 32.85 -11.86
N GLU A 140 7.41 32.70 -11.24
CA GLU A 140 7.28 32.32 -9.82
C GLU A 140 7.39 30.80 -9.61
N ILE A 141 7.48 30.02 -10.69
CA ILE A 141 7.75 28.59 -10.61
C ILE A 141 9.23 28.42 -10.25
N GLY A 142 9.48 27.88 -9.06
CA GLY A 142 10.83 27.57 -8.58
C GLY A 142 11.49 26.41 -9.34
N PRO A 143 12.65 25.94 -8.87
CA PRO A 143 13.35 24.82 -9.50
C PRO A 143 12.48 23.59 -9.67
N PHE A 144 12.55 22.98 -10.86
CA PHE A 144 11.77 21.80 -11.21
C PHE A 144 12.60 20.76 -11.96
N LYS A 145 12.12 19.51 -11.97
CA LYS A 145 12.70 18.37 -12.69
C LYS A 145 11.61 17.44 -13.21
N LEU A 146 11.71 17.03 -14.47
CA LEU A 146 10.92 15.93 -15.02
C LEU A 146 11.53 14.58 -14.61
N LEU A 147 10.69 13.65 -14.17
CA LEU A 147 11.12 12.43 -13.46
C LEU A 147 11.08 11.19 -14.37
N ASN A 148 9.92 10.88 -14.95
CA ASN A 148 9.73 9.73 -15.83
C ASN A 148 8.44 9.87 -16.67
N VAL A 149 8.30 8.96 -17.65
CA VAL A 149 7.06 8.77 -18.42
C VAL A 149 6.42 7.45 -17.98
N ALA A 150 5.10 7.44 -17.81
CA ALA A 150 4.29 6.25 -17.55
C ALA A 150 3.11 6.17 -18.51
N GLY A 151 2.50 4.98 -18.64
CA GLY A 151 1.23 4.82 -19.33
C GLY A 151 0.06 5.06 -18.38
N ALA A 152 -0.97 5.76 -18.83
CA ALA A 152 -2.22 5.93 -18.10
C ALA A 152 -3.40 5.73 -19.05
N TYR A 153 -4.46 5.07 -18.59
CA TYR A 153 -5.68 4.95 -19.39
C TYR A 153 -6.61 6.12 -19.09
N TRP A 154 -7.22 6.68 -20.13
CA TRP A 154 -8.20 7.75 -19.96
C TRP A 154 -9.36 7.26 -19.06
N ARG A 155 -9.71 8.06 -18.04
CA ARG A 155 -10.69 7.69 -16.98
C ARG A 155 -10.32 6.47 -16.13
N GLY A 156 -9.09 5.97 -16.23
CA GLY A 156 -8.67 4.72 -15.58
C GLY A 156 -9.33 3.47 -16.17
N ASP A 157 -9.90 3.57 -17.37
CA ASP A 157 -10.59 2.49 -18.07
C ASP A 157 -9.66 1.87 -19.12
N GLU A 158 -9.24 0.62 -18.89
CA GLU A 158 -8.32 -0.14 -19.75
C GLU A 158 -8.83 -0.36 -21.19
N HIS A 159 -10.12 -0.13 -21.45
CA HIS A 159 -10.71 -0.19 -22.78
C HIS A 159 -10.63 1.13 -23.55
N ARG A 160 -10.16 2.22 -22.92
CA ARG A 160 -10.02 3.55 -23.53
C ARG A 160 -8.58 3.80 -24.01
N GLN A 161 -8.39 4.94 -24.67
CA GLN A 161 -7.09 5.34 -25.20
C GLN A 161 -6.03 5.36 -24.09
N MET A 162 -4.89 4.73 -24.39
CA MET A 162 -3.70 4.80 -23.54
C MET A 162 -2.98 6.12 -23.80
N LEU A 163 -2.80 6.90 -22.75
CA LEU A 163 -2.13 8.18 -22.70
C LEU A 163 -0.71 8.02 -22.13
N GLN A 164 0.13 9.01 -22.43
CA GLN A 164 1.48 9.13 -21.91
C GLN A 164 1.50 10.17 -20.80
N ARG A 165 1.73 9.71 -19.58
CA ARG A 165 1.83 10.53 -18.38
C ARG A 165 3.26 10.95 -18.14
N ILE A 166 3.55 12.25 -18.15
CA ILE A 166 4.85 12.77 -17.72
C ILE A 166 4.74 13.19 -16.26
N TYR A 167 5.59 12.64 -15.39
CA TYR A 167 5.73 13.08 -14.01
C TYR A 167 6.83 14.13 -13.87
N GLY A 168 6.58 15.15 -13.07
CA GLY A 168 7.55 16.17 -12.70
C GLY A 168 7.41 16.57 -11.24
N THR A 169 8.40 17.30 -10.73
CA THR A 169 8.34 17.90 -9.40
C THR A 169 8.91 19.31 -9.44
N ALA A 170 8.42 20.17 -8.54
CA ALA A 170 8.86 21.54 -8.37
C ALA A 170 8.91 21.91 -6.88
N PHE A 171 9.91 22.71 -6.52
CA PHE A 171 10.15 23.18 -5.15
C PHE A 171 10.46 24.68 -5.12
N ALA A 172 10.29 25.30 -3.95
CA ALA A 172 10.55 26.73 -3.76
C ALA A 172 12.04 27.06 -3.86
N THR A 173 12.92 26.11 -3.52
CA THR A 173 14.37 26.30 -3.53
C THR A 173 15.09 25.14 -4.23
N GLN A 174 16.29 25.41 -4.74
CA GLN A 174 17.13 24.38 -5.37
C GLN A 174 17.56 23.32 -4.35
N ALA A 175 17.82 23.72 -3.10
CA ALA A 175 18.20 22.81 -2.03
C ALA A 175 17.09 21.77 -1.72
N ASP A 176 15.83 22.20 -1.72
CA ASP A 176 14.69 21.30 -1.51
C ASP A 176 14.51 20.32 -2.67
N LEU A 177 14.68 20.81 -3.91
CA LEU A 177 14.67 19.96 -5.11
C LEU A 177 15.79 18.92 -5.06
N ASP A 178 17.03 19.34 -4.80
CA ASP A 178 18.18 18.45 -4.73
C ASP A 178 18.01 17.39 -3.63
N SER A 179 17.50 17.79 -2.45
CA SER A 179 17.17 16.89 -1.36
C SER A 179 16.09 15.86 -1.75
N HIS A 180 15.04 16.31 -2.45
CA HIS A 180 14.00 15.41 -2.96
C HIS A 180 14.55 14.43 -4.02
N LEU A 181 15.33 14.91 -4.98
CA LEU A 181 15.96 14.07 -6.01
C LEU A 181 16.93 13.04 -5.40
N HIS A 182 17.71 13.44 -4.41
CA HIS A 182 18.58 12.52 -3.66
C HIS A 182 17.76 11.43 -2.96
N ARG A 183 16.64 11.77 -2.32
CA ARG A 183 15.72 10.77 -1.72
C ARG A 183 15.15 9.80 -2.74
N LEU A 184 14.75 10.29 -3.92
CA LEU A 184 14.27 9.43 -5.02
C LEU A 184 15.37 8.49 -5.54
N GLU A 185 16.61 8.97 -5.65
CA GLU A 185 17.74 8.15 -6.08
C GLU A 185 18.04 7.04 -5.06
N GLU A 186 18.07 7.38 -3.76
CA GLU A 186 18.24 6.40 -2.70
C GLU A 186 17.09 5.38 -2.66
N ALA A 187 15.84 5.81 -2.88
CA ALA A 187 14.71 4.91 -3.01
C ALA A 187 14.86 3.94 -4.20
N ARG A 188 15.30 4.42 -5.37
CA ARG A 188 15.56 3.58 -6.55
C ARG A 188 16.68 2.56 -6.30
N LYS A 189 17.73 2.94 -5.56
CA LYS A 189 18.78 2.00 -5.16
C LYS A 189 18.25 0.91 -4.22
N ARG A 190 17.23 1.21 -3.42
CA ARG A 190 16.65 0.31 -2.43
C ARG A 190 15.48 -0.52 -2.95
N ASP A 191 15.01 -0.27 -4.18
CA ASP A 191 13.86 -0.96 -4.76
C ASP A 191 14.02 -2.48 -4.71
N HIS A 192 13.14 -3.14 -3.94
CA HIS A 192 13.19 -4.58 -3.73
C HIS A 192 12.98 -5.40 -5.01
N ARG A 193 12.39 -4.84 -6.07
CA ARG A 193 12.21 -5.54 -7.36
C ARG A 193 13.55 -5.63 -8.10
N ARG A 194 14.33 -4.55 -8.05
CA ARG A 194 15.69 -4.51 -8.61
C ARG A 194 16.62 -5.41 -7.79
N LEU A 195 16.70 -5.14 -6.49
CA LEU A 195 17.58 -5.87 -5.57
C LEU A 195 17.18 -7.34 -5.45
N GLY A 196 15.89 -7.65 -5.40
CA GLY A 196 15.38 -9.02 -5.33
C GLY A 196 15.83 -9.87 -6.52
N ARG A 197 15.88 -9.28 -7.72
CA ARG A 197 16.43 -9.93 -8.92
C ARG A 197 17.96 -10.05 -8.86
N GLU A 198 18.67 -8.97 -8.54
CA GLU A 198 20.14 -8.95 -8.45
C GLU A 198 20.68 -9.93 -7.40
N LEU A 199 19.96 -10.09 -6.29
CA LEU A 199 20.33 -10.98 -5.19
C LEU A 199 19.83 -12.42 -5.38
N GLY A 200 18.94 -12.68 -6.36
CA GLY A 200 18.33 -13.99 -6.59
C GLY A 200 17.37 -14.40 -5.48
N ILE A 201 16.54 -13.48 -4.98
CA ILE A 201 15.58 -13.68 -3.88
C ILE A 201 14.25 -14.21 -4.44
N PHE A 202 13.70 -13.57 -5.47
CA PHE A 202 12.40 -13.94 -6.02
C PHE A 202 12.28 -13.57 -7.50
N SER A 203 11.26 -14.12 -8.15
CA SER A 203 10.81 -13.69 -9.47
C SER A 203 9.29 -13.71 -9.56
N ILE A 204 8.75 -12.95 -10.53
CA ILE A 204 7.35 -13.00 -10.93
C ILE A 204 7.36 -13.45 -12.39
N SER A 205 6.66 -14.56 -12.69
CA SER A 205 6.58 -15.12 -14.04
C SER A 205 5.23 -14.78 -14.67
N GLU A 206 5.24 -14.35 -15.93
CA GLU A 206 4.01 -14.11 -16.69
C GLU A 206 3.19 -15.41 -16.84
N ASP A 207 3.85 -16.54 -17.06
CA ASP A 207 3.20 -17.86 -17.18
C ASP A 207 2.55 -18.32 -15.87
N VAL A 208 3.08 -17.89 -14.72
CA VAL A 208 2.50 -18.19 -13.41
C VAL A 208 1.37 -17.21 -13.06
N GLY A 209 1.52 -15.95 -13.46
CA GLY A 209 0.56 -14.89 -13.24
C GLY A 209 1.06 -13.79 -12.32
N GLY A 210 0.58 -12.56 -12.57
CA GLY A 210 0.96 -11.38 -11.79
C GLY A 210 0.58 -11.50 -10.31
N GLY A 211 1.49 -11.06 -9.43
CA GLY A 211 1.26 -11.05 -7.98
C GLY A 211 1.36 -12.43 -7.33
N LEU A 212 1.91 -13.42 -8.02
CA LEU A 212 2.21 -14.75 -7.49
C LEU A 212 3.73 -14.95 -7.46
N ILE A 213 4.29 -14.91 -6.25
CA ILE A 213 5.73 -14.82 -6.03
C ILE A 213 6.38 -16.20 -6.10
N LEU A 214 7.39 -16.35 -6.96
CA LEU A 214 8.28 -17.49 -6.95
C LEU A 214 9.50 -17.16 -6.09
N TRP A 215 9.60 -17.80 -4.93
CA TRP A 215 10.75 -17.67 -4.03
C TRP A 215 11.92 -18.53 -4.54
N HIS A 216 13.07 -17.90 -4.77
CA HIS A 216 14.32 -18.58 -5.19
C HIS A 216 15.08 -19.09 -3.96
N PRO A 217 16.09 -19.97 -4.08
CA PRO A 217 16.76 -20.56 -2.91
C PRO A 217 17.22 -19.56 -1.83
N ARG A 218 17.76 -18.40 -2.23
CA ARG A 218 18.16 -17.34 -1.26
C ARG A 218 16.95 -16.66 -0.62
N GLY A 219 15.89 -16.41 -1.38
CA GLY A 219 14.66 -15.86 -0.81
C GLY A 219 13.89 -16.84 0.05
N GLY A 220 13.86 -18.12 -0.34
CA GLY A 220 13.35 -19.22 0.49
C GLY A 220 14.10 -19.29 1.81
N ARG A 221 15.44 -19.15 1.80
CA ARG A 221 16.24 -19.07 3.03
C ARG A 221 15.87 -17.88 3.90
N LEU A 222 15.77 -16.68 3.31
CA LEU A 222 15.35 -15.47 4.02
C LEU A 222 13.97 -15.64 4.67
N ARG A 223 13.00 -16.09 3.88
CA ARG A 223 11.64 -16.39 4.32
C ARG A 223 11.62 -17.39 5.47
N SER A 224 12.33 -18.52 5.34
CA SER A 224 12.39 -19.52 6.42
C SER A 224 12.99 -18.98 7.72
N LEU A 225 13.99 -18.09 7.65
CA LEU A 225 14.57 -17.47 8.84
C LEU A 225 13.58 -16.53 9.55
N ILE A 226 12.81 -15.76 8.78
CA ILE A 226 11.73 -14.91 9.30
C ILE A 226 10.65 -15.76 9.96
N GLU A 227 10.17 -16.79 9.26
CA GLU A 227 9.12 -17.68 9.75
C GLU A 227 9.56 -18.47 11.00
N GLU A 228 10.83 -18.89 11.06
CA GLU A 228 11.36 -19.62 12.22
C GLU A 228 11.47 -18.73 13.45
N PHE A 229 12.00 -17.52 13.30
CA PHE A 229 11.99 -16.53 14.37
C PHE A 229 10.56 -16.26 14.84
N TRP A 230 9.64 -16.03 13.90
CA TRP A 230 8.23 -15.83 14.20
C TRP A 230 7.67 -16.99 15.03
N ARG A 231 7.84 -18.25 14.60
CA ARG A 231 7.32 -19.42 15.32
C ARG A 231 7.86 -19.49 16.76
N GLN A 232 9.16 -19.31 16.93
CA GLN A 232 9.80 -19.38 18.24
C GLN A 232 9.27 -18.30 19.20
N GLU A 233 9.15 -17.06 18.72
CA GLU A 233 8.60 -15.97 19.52
C GLU A 233 7.12 -16.18 19.86
N HIS A 234 6.34 -16.77 18.95
CA HIS A 234 4.92 -17.06 19.16
C HIS A 234 4.70 -18.12 20.24
N PHE A 235 5.48 -19.20 20.23
CA PHE A 235 5.43 -20.19 21.29
C PHE A 235 5.80 -19.59 22.66
N ARG A 236 6.83 -18.71 22.71
CA ARG A 236 7.20 -18.03 23.95
C ARG A 236 6.13 -17.06 24.44
N ALA A 237 5.38 -16.45 23.53
CA ALA A 237 4.27 -15.56 23.84
C ALA A 237 2.95 -16.30 24.15
N GLY A 238 2.95 -17.64 24.19
CA GLY A 238 1.78 -18.45 24.55
C GLY A 238 0.73 -18.54 23.45
N TYR A 239 1.16 -18.49 22.19
CA TYR A 239 0.33 -18.82 21.03
C TYR A 239 0.48 -20.30 20.68
N GLU A 240 -0.64 -20.91 20.28
CA GLU A 240 -0.68 -22.25 19.71
C GLU A 240 -0.79 -22.16 18.19
N LEU A 241 0.10 -22.86 17.48
CA LEU A 241 0.10 -22.84 16.03
C LEU A 241 -0.94 -23.81 15.47
N VAL A 242 -1.77 -23.29 14.57
CA VAL A 242 -2.76 -24.08 13.82
C VAL A 242 -2.46 -24.02 12.32
N TYR A 243 -2.99 -24.99 11.57
CA TYR A 243 -2.87 -25.03 10.11
C TYR A 243 -4.25 -25.30 9.52
N SER A 244 -4.66 -24.46 8.56
CA SER A 244 -5.97 -24.55 7.92
C SER A 244 -5.87 -24.70 6.40
N PRO A 245 -6.88 -25.31 5.75
CA PRO A 245 -6.93 -25.43 4.28
C PRO A 245 -6.89 -24.08 3.57
N ASN A 246 -6.47 -24.06 2.31
CA ASN A 246 -6.44 -22.85 1.46
C ASN A 246 -7.77 -22.60 0.72
N ILE A 247 -8.74 -23.49 0.87
CA ILE A 247 -10.03 -23.46 0.16
C ILE A 247 -11.15 -23.73 1.16
N GLY A 248 -12.29 -23.07 0.99
CA GLY A 248 -13.47 -23.25 1.84
C GLY A 248 -14.77 -23.17 1.05
N ARG A 249 -15.81 -23.87 1.52
CA ARG A 249 -17.15 -23.84 0.92
C ARG A 249 -17.77 -22.45 1.01
N GLY A 250 -18.58 -22.07 0.02
CA GLY A 250 -19.34 -20.81 -0.02
C GLY A 250 -20.06 -20.49 1.30
N ARG A 251 -20.71 -21.49 1.90
CA ARG A 251 -21.41 -21.35 3.19
C ARG A 251 -20.55 -20.77 4.32
N LEU A 252 -19.26 -21.10 4.40
CA LEU A 252 -18.34 -20.56 5.42
C LEU A 252 -18.20 -19.03 5.27
N TRP A 253 -18.11 -18.58 4.02
CA TRP A 253 -17.96 -17.18 3.64
C TRP A 253 -19.26 -16.39 3.74
N GLU A 254 -20.41 -17.06 3.56
CA GLU A 254 -21.74 -16.52 3.86
C GLU A 254 -21.92 -16.27 5.36
N ILE A 255 -21.66 -17.27 6.20
CA ILE A 255 -21.79 -17.17 7.67
C ILE A 255 -20.93 -16.01 8.17
N SER A 256 -19.65 -16.00 7.80
CA SER A 256 -18.71 -14.95 8.19
C SER A 256 -19.02 -13.57 7.59
N GLY A 257 -19.86 -13.48 6.55
CA GLY A 257 -20.24 -12.23 5.89
C GLY A 257 -19.27 -11.77 4.79
N HIS A 258 -18.18 -12.49 4.54
CA HIS A 258 -17.19 -12.13 3.51
C HIS A 258 -17.77 -12.15 2.10
N LEU A 259 -18.73 -13.03 1.79
CA LEU A 259 -19.41 -13.00 0.49
C LEU A 259 -20.31 -11.78 0.28
N GLY A 260 -20.71 -11.08 1.36
CA GLY A 260 -21.44 -9.82 1.27
C GLY A 260 -20.50 -8.62 1.09
N PHE A 261 -19.47 -8.53 1.93
CA PHE A 261 -18.62 -7.33 2.02
C PHE A 261 -17.32 -7.40 1.20
N PHE A 262 -16.84 -8.60 0.84
CA PHE A 262 -15.50 -8.81 0.28
C PHE A 262 -15.48 -9.59 -1.04
N ARG A 263 -16.64 -9.95 -1.60
CA ARG A 263 -16.77 -10.79 -2.80
C ARG A 263 -16.00 -10.27 -4.00
N GLU A 264 -15.98 -8.96 -4.22
CA GLU A 264 -15.26 -8.33 -5.34
C GLU A 264 -13.74 -8.53 -5.28
N ASN A 265 -13.21 -8.77 -4.07
CA ASN A 265 -11.78 -9.01 -3.82
C ASN A 265 -11.47 -10.50 -3.61
N MET A 266 -12.43 -11.40 -3.84
CA MET A 266 -12.22 -12.84 -3.81
C MET A 266 -11.97 -13.36 -5.22
N PHE A 267 -11.13 -14.40 -5.34
CA PHE A 267 -11.04 -15.14 -6.61
C PHE A 267 -12.37 -15.81 -6.93
N ALA A 268 -12.65 -15.96 -8.23
CA ALA A 268 -13.86 -16.62 -8.70
C ALA A 268 -14.01 -18.02 -8.07
N PRO A 269 -15.25 -18.42 -7.71
CA PRO A 269 -15.47 -19.73 -7.14
C PRO A 269 -15.17 -20.84 -8.15
N MET A 270 -14.74 -21.98 -7.61
CA MET A 270 -14.74 -23.26 -8.31
C MET A 270 -16.05 -23.99 -7.99
N ASP A 271 -16.74 -24.49 -9.02
CA ASP A 271 -17.84 -25.41 -8.83
C ASP A 271 -17.28 -26.82 -8.58
N VAL A 272 -17.59 -27.38 -7.41
CA VAL A 272 -17.27 -28.75 -7.03
C VAL A 272 -18.57 -29.44 -6.62
N ASP A 273 -19.05 -30.35 -7.47
CA ASP A 273 -20.27 -31.13 -7.26
C ASP A 273 -21.52 -30.26 -7.01
N GLY A 274 -21.65 -29.13 -7.70
CA GLY A 274 -22.77 -28.20 -7.57
C GLY A 274 -22.67 -27.28 -6.34
N GLN A 275 -21.49 -27.21 -5.70
CA GLN A 275 -21.22 -26.31 -4.58
C GLN A 275 -20.08 -25.35 -4.94
N GLU A 276 -20.24 -24.08 -4.61
CA GLU A 276 -19.17 -23.10 -4.76
C GLU A 276 -18.10 -23.29 -3.68
N TYR A 277 -16.84 -23.36 -4.10
CA TYR A 277 -15.66 -23.30 -3.25
C TYR A 277 -14.80 -22.10 -3.62
N PHE A 278 -14.26 -21.43 -2.62
CA PHE A 278 -13.43 -20.24 -2.80
C PHE A 278 -12.05 -20.48 -2.19
N LEU A 279 -11.02 -19.95 -2.84
CA LEU A 279 -9.73 -19.74 -2.19
C LEU A 279 -9.92 -18.78 -1.01
N LYS A 280 -9.30 -19.07 0.13
CA LYS A 280 -9.50 -18.26 1.33
C LYS A 280 -8.91 -16.84 1.17
N PRO A 281 -9.69 -15.76 1.38
CA PRO A 281 -9.15 -14.41 1.42
C PRO A 281 -8.60 -14.01 2.81
N MET A 282 -8.97 -14.78 3.84
CA MET A 282 -8.65 -14.58 5.26
C MET A 282 -8.68 -15.92 6.02
N ASN A 283 -7.97 -16.03 7.15
CA ASN A 283 -7.90 -17.28 7.94
C ASN A 283 -8.97 -17.36 9.04
N CYS A 284 -9.57 -16.22 9.44
CA CYS A 284 -10.46 -16.13 10.60
C CYS A 284 -11.54 -17.22 10.69
N PRO A 285 -12.27 -17.59 9.61
CA PRO A 285 -13.34 -18.58 9.75
C PRO A 285 -12.82 -19.97 10.08
N PHE A 286 -11.61 -20.32 9.66
CA PHE A 286 -11.02 -21.63 9.98
C PHE A 286 -10.56 -21.70 11.44
N HIS A 287 -10.03 -20.62 12.00
CA HIS A 287 -9.62 -20.58 13.41
C HIS A 287 -10.84 -20.66 14.34
N ILE A 288 -11.96 -20.09 13.90
CA ILE A 288 -13.27 -20.21 14.56
C ILE A 288 -13.77 -21.67 14.56
N GLU A 289 -13.71 -22.38 13.43
CA GLU A 289 -14.07 -23.81 13.37
C GLU A 289 -13.19 -24.67 14.31
N ILE A 290 -11.89 -24.34 14.43
CA ILE A 290 -10.99 -24.99 15.40
C ILE A 290 -11.36 -24.63 16.84
N TYR A 291 -11.77 -23.39 17.11
CA TYR A 291 -12.27 -23.01 18.43
C TYR A 291 -13.51 -23.83 18.81
N GLN A 292 -14.47 -23.97 17.88
CA GLN A 292 -15.75 -24.68 18.07
C GLN A 292 -15.61 -26.21 18.17
N SER A 293 -14.46 -26.78 17.82
CA SER A 293 -14.26 -28.23 17.84
C SER A 293 -14.34 -28.86 19.25
N ALA A 294 -14.33 -28.05 20.31
CA ALA A 294 -14.45 -28.49 21.68
C ALA A 294 -15.19 -27.46 22.55
N LEU A 295 -15.85 -27.95 23.61
CA LEU A 295 -16.44 -27.10 24.65
C LEU A 295 -15.31 -26.35 25.39
N ARG A 296 -15.47 -25.04 25.59
CA ARG A 296 -14.49 -24.19 26.28
C ARG A 296 -15.00 -23.75 27.64
N SER A 297 -14.15 -23.80 28.65
CA SER A 297 -14.39 -23.18 29.96
C SER A 297 -13.86 -21.76 29.98
N TYR A 298 -14.43 -20.89 30.81
CA TYR A 298 -13.87 -19.58 31.11
C TYR A 298 -12.40 -19.64 31.55
N ARG A 299 -11.96 -20.77 32.13
CA ARG A 299 -10.58 -21.03 32.57
C ARG A 299 -9.59 -21.28 31.42
N ASP A 300 -10.10 -21.71 30.27
CA ASP A 300 -9.27 -21.94 29.09
C ASP A 300 -8.89 -20.62 28.40
N LEU A 301 -9.64 -19.55 28.67
CA LEU A 301 -9.43 -18.24 28.06
C LEU A 301 -8.38 -17.41 28.83
N PRO A 302 -7.47 -16.72 28.13
CA PRO A 302 -7.49 -16.48 26.68
C PRO A 302 -6.84 -17.61 25.86
N ILE A 303 -7.49 -17.98 24.75
CA ILE A 303 -6.94 -18.92 23.75
C ILE A 303 -6.36 -18.10 22.60
N ARG A 304 -5.13 -18.41 22.19
CA ARG A 304 -4.43 -17.67 21.13
C ARG A 304 -4.00 -18.61 20.02
N TYR A 305 -4.72 -18.60 18.91
CA TYR A 305 -4.30 -19.34 17.71
C TYR A 305 -3.50 -18.43 16.80
N ALA A 306 -2.40 -18.94 16.26
CA ALA A 306 -1.62 -18.26 15.24
C ALA A 306 -1.34 -19.20 14.06
N GLU A 307 -1.26 -18.64 12.86
CA GLU A 307 -0.99 -19.39 11.64
C GLU A 307 -0.21 -18.50 10.67
N LEU A 308 0.85 -19.05 10.06
CA LEU A 308 1.42 -18.50 8.84
C LEU A 308 0.49 -18.87 7.67
N GLY A 309 -0.66 -18.21 7.61
CA GLY A 309 -1.81 -18.59 6.80
C GLY A 309 -1.74 -18.01 5.40
N THR A 310 -1.69 -18.88 4.39
CA THR A 310 -1.64 -18.44 2.98
C THR A 310 -3.03 -18.12 2.46
N VAL A 311 -3.22 -16.88 2.04
CA VAL A 311 -4.50 -16.36 1.55
C VAL A 311 -4.35 -15.81 0.13
N TYR A 312 -5.49 -15.66 -0.54
CA TYR A 312 -5.56 -15.18 -1.91
C TYR A 312 -6.59 -14.06 -2.03
N ARG A 313 -6.17 -12.91 -2.56
CA ARG A 313 -7.04 -11.76 -2.83
C ARG A 313 -6.96 -11.36 -4.30
N TYR A 314 -8.11 -11.11 -4.89
CA TYR A 314 -8.22 -10.61 -6.25
C TYR A 314 -7.90 -9.12 -6.29
N GLU A 315 -6.62 -8.82 -6.39
CA GLU A 315 -6.13 -7.46 -6.65
C GLU A 315 -6.11 -7.21 -8.16
N ARG A 316 -6.53 -6.01 -8.58
CA ARG A 316 -6.46 -5.60 -10.00
C ARG A 316 -5.01 -5.62 -10.48
N ALA A 317 -4.78 -5.98 -11.74
CA ALA A 317 -3.41 -6.13 -12.26
C ALA A 317 -2.59 -4.83 -12.12
N GLY A 318 -3.21 -3.67 -12.37
CA GLY A 318 -2.55 -2.36 -12.30
C GLY A 318 -2.11 -1.90 -10.91
N VAL A 319 -2.58 -2.55 -9.83
CA VAL A 319 -2.16 -2.22 -8.45
C VAL A 319 -1.10 -3.17 -7.89
N LEU A 320 -0.74 -4.23 -8.62
CA LEU A 320 0.28 -5.18 -8.18
C LEU A 320 1.66 -4.51 -8.16
N HIS A 321 2.43 -4.77 -7.11
CA HIS A 321 3.73 -4.12 -6.93
C HIS A 321 4.73 -5.04 -6.21
N GLY A 322 5.55 -5.74 -7.00
CA GLY A 322 6.63 -6.58 -6.49
C GLY A 322 6.16 -7.52 -5.37
N LEU A 323 6.77 -7.43 -4.20
CA LEU A 323 6.37 -8.16 -2.98
C LEU A 323 5.38 -7.38 -2.08
N LEU A 324 5.22 -6.08 -2.30
CA LEU A 324 4.46 -5.20 -1.38
C LEU A 324 2.95 -5.29 -1.58
N ARG A 325 2.51 -5.59 -2.82
CA ARG A 325 1.11 -5.82 -3.17
C ARG A 325 0.99 -6.97 -4.16
N VAL A 326 0.47 -8.09 -3.68
CA VAL A 326 0.46 -9.40 -4.34
C VAL A 326 -0.92 -10.04 -4.21
N ARG A 327 -1.21 -11.06 -5.02
CA ARG A 327 -2.48 -11.79 -5.00
C ARG A 327 -2.46 -12.99 -4.08
N GLY A 328 -1.33 -13.70 -4.00
CA GLY A 328 -1.12 -14.81 -3.09
C GLY A 328 -0.05 -14.44 -2.07
N PHE A 329 -0.37 -14.56 -0.79
CA PHE A 329 0.54 -14.19 0.29
C PHE A 329 0.27 -14.93 1.57
N THR A 330 1.29 -15.02 2.42
CA THR A 330 1.21 -15.66 3.74
C THR A 330 1.16 -14.59 4.81
N GLN A 331 0.05 -14.53 5.55
CA GLN A 331 -0.10 -13.62 6.67
C GLN A 331 0.40 -14.26 7.95
N ASP A 332 0.97 -13.45 8.82
CA ASP A 332 1.41 -13.84 10.16
C ASP A 332 0.26 -13.75 11.18
N ASP A 333 -0.85 -14.36 10.79
CA ASP A 333 -2.18 -14.12 11.30
C ASP A 333 -2.40 -14.80 12.66
N ALA A 334 -3.18 -14.15 13.52
CA ALA A 334 -3.58 -14.73 14.79
C ALA A 334 -4.94 -14.24 15.25
N HIS A 335 -5.66 -15.15 15.91
CA HIS A 335 -6.99 -14.94 16.46
C HIS A 335 -6.98 -15.29 17.95
N ILE A 336 -7.22 -14.29 18.78
CA ILE A 336 -7.25 -14.43 20.23
C ILE A 336 -8.71 -14.42 20.67
N PHE A 337 -9.12 -15.51 21.30
CA PHE A 337 -10.44 -15.62 21.94
C PHE A 337 -10.27 -15.30 23.41
N CYS A 338 -10.94 -14.26 23.90
CA CYS A 338 -10.81 -13.82 25.29
C CYS A 338 -12.16 -13.44 25.89
N ARG A 339 -12.22 -13.39 27.22
CA ARG A 339 -13.38 -12.84 27.91
C ARG A 339 -13.39 -11.30 27.84
N PRO A 340 -14.57 -10.67 28.02
CA PRO A 340 -14.67 -9.21 28.09
C PRO A 340 -13.70 -8.54 29.08
N ASP A 341 -13.47 -9.16 30.25
CA ASP A 341 -12.58 -8.65 31.30
C ASP A 341 -11.08 -8.75 30.94
N GLN A 342 -10.72 -9.58 29.95
CA GLN A 342 -9.33 -9.82 29.56
C GLN A 342 -8.88 -8.96 28.36
N MET A 343 -9.83 -8.31 27.68
CA MET A 343 -9.62 -7.65 26.39
C MET A 343 -8.49 -6.61 26.41
N GLU A 344 -8.50 -5.71 27.40
CA GLU A 344 -7.51 -4.63 27.47
C GLU A 344 -6.09 -5.18 27.66
N ASP A 345 -5.92 -6.18 28.53
CA ASP A 345 -4.62 -6.81 28.77
C ASP A 345 -4.12 -7.58 27.54
N GLU A 346 -5.02 -8.19 26.74
CA GLU A 346 -4.65 -8.86 25.49
C GLU A 346 -4.21 -7.85 24.41
N ILE A 347 -4.87 -6.70 24.30
CA ILE A 347 -4.45 -5.63 23.39
C ILE A 347 -3.07 -5.11 23.79
N ILE A 348 -2.84 -4.84 25.08
CA ILE A 348 -1.53 -4.41 25.60
C ILE A 348 -0.44 -5.43 25.26
N ARG A 349 -0.71 -6.72 25.48
CA ARG A 349 0.22 -7.81 25.11
C ARG A 349 0.51 -7.83 23.60
N CYS A 350 -0.48 -7.59 22.76
CA CYS A 350 -0.28 -7.51 21.31
C CYS A 350 0.58 -6.30 20.90
N LEU A 351 0.39 -5.14 21.55
CA LEU A 351 1.20 -3.94 21.33
C LEU A 351 2.66 -4.22 21.70
N ASP A 352 2.91 -4.80 22.88
CA ASP A 352 4.24 -5.24 23.31
C ASP A 352 4.90 -6.16 22.30
N PHE A 353 4.14 -7.17 21.89
CA PHE A 353 4.68 -8.20 21.04
C PHE A 353 5.00 -7.66 19.64
N THR A 354 4.19 -6.74 19.14
CA THR A 354 4.48 -5.97 17.93
C THR A 354 5.83 -5.28 18.03
N MET A 355 6.04 -4.46 19.06
CA MET A 355 7.27 -3.68 19.23
C MET A 355 8.51 -4.58 19.36
N HIS A 356 8.40 -5.71 20.07
CA HIS A 356 9.47 -6.70 20.17
C HIS A 356 9.81 -7.34 18.82
N ILE A 357 8.79 -7.82 18.09
CA ILE A 357 8.98 -8.49 16.80
C ILE A 357 9.58 -7.53 15.77
N VAL A 358 8.98 -6.36 15.54
CA VAL A 358 9.47 -5.43 14.52
C VAL A 358 10.82 -4.83 14.89
N GLY A 359 11.07 -4.63 16.19
CA GLY A 359 12.35 -4.14 16.71
C GLY A 359 13.51 -5.13 16.48
N ALA A 360 13.26 -6.44 16.53
CA ALA A 360 14.27 -7.46 16.21
C ALA A 360 14.77 -7.39 14.75
N PHE A 361 13.95 -6.82 13.86
CA PHE A 361 14.26 -6.58 12.46
C PHE A 361 14.73 -5.15 12.17
N GLY A 362 15.03 -4.35 13.20
CA GLY A 362 15.58 -3.01 13.07
C GLY A 362 14.58 -1.92 12.71
N PHE A 363 13.27 -2.16 12.90
CA PHE A 363 12.25 -1.12 12.79
C PHE A 363 12.00 -0.52 14.18
N HIS A 364 12.53 0.68 14.42
CA HIS A 364 12.40 1.41 15.69
C HIS A 364 11.54 2.67 15.59
N GLU A 365 11.25 3.13 14.37
CA GLU A 365 10.40 4.28 14.11
C GLU A 365 9.08 3.82 13.51
N TYR A 366 7.97 4.23 14.14
CA TYR A 366 6.63 3.88 13.72
C TYR A 366 5.62 4.96 14.08
N GLU A 367 4.54 5.01 13.32
CA GLU A 367 3.36 5.82 13.59
C GLU A 367 2.19 4.90 13.90
N ILE A 368 1.42 5.26 14.92
CA ILE A 368 0.25 4.50 15.36
C ILE A 368 -1.00 5.27 14.96
N ASN A 369 -1.92 4.59 14.26
CA ASN A 369 -3.23 5.14 13.93
C ASN A 369 -4.33 4.32 14.61
N LEU A 370 -5.25 5.00 15.29
CA LEU A 370 -6.48 4.42 15.82
C LEU A 370 -7.60 4.67 14.81
N ALA A 371 -8.01 3.62 14.11
CA ALA A 371 -9.03 3.70 13.08
C ALA A 371 -10.42 3.42 13.67
N THR A 372 -11.34 4.37 13.49
CA THR A 372 -12.68 4.36 14.13
C THR A 372 -13.78 3.90 13.17
N LYS A 373 -15.03 3.91 13.63
CA LYS A 373 -16.19 3.32 12.94
C LYS A 373 -16.39 3.87 11.52
N PRO A 374 -16.38 3.04 10.46
CA PRO A 374 -16.70 3.45 9.09
C PRO A 374 -18.21 3.66 8.90
N GLU A 375 -18.60 4.31 7.80
CA GLU A 375 -20.01 4.48 7.42
C GLU A 375 -20.74 3.13 7.26
N LYS A 376 -20.07 2.15 6.63
CA LYS A 376 -20.58 0.79 6.45
C LYS A 376 -20.02 -0.12 7.55
N ALA A 377 -20.75 -0.21 8.66
CA ALA A 377 -20.38 -1.00 9.82
C ALA A 377 -21.49 -1.98 10.26
N VAL A 378 -21.10 -3.06 10.94
CA VAL A 378 -22.00 -4.00 11.62
C VAL A 378 -21.87 -3.86 13.14
N GLY A 379 -22.85 -4.37 13.89
CA GLY A 379 -22.92 -4.28 15.35
C GLY A 379 -23.57 -3.01 15.88
N SER A 380 -23.78 -2.96 17.20
CA SER A 380 -24.40 -1.82 17.89
C SER A 380 -23.40 -0.68 18.11
N ASP A 381 -23.90 0.54 18.27
CA ASP A 381 -23.04 1.69 18.63
C ASP A 381 -22.35 1.47 19.99
N GLU A 382 -23.03 0.80 20.93
CA GLU A 382 -22.46 0.49 22.25
C GLU A 382 -21.25 -0.46 22.16
N ASP A 383 -21.28 -1.45 21.26
CA ASP A 383 -20.16 -2.37 21.03
C ASP A 383 -18.98 -1.64 20.42
N TRP A 384 -19.23 -0.77 19.43
CA TRP A 384 -18.22 0.08 18.80
C TRP A 384 -17.54 1.02 19.79
N GLU A 385 -18.33 1.68 20.63
CA GLU A 385 -17.80 2.54 21.68
C GLU A 385 -16.96 1.76 22.69
N ARG A 386 -17.43 0.58 23.11
CA ARG A 386 -16.69 -0.28 24.06
C ARG A 386 -15.36 -0.74 23.48
N ALA A 387 -15.37 -1.21 22.24
CA ALA A 387 -14.17 -1.63 21.52
C ALA A 387 -13.18 -0.47 21.35
N THR A 388 -13.67 0.70 20.94
CA THR A 388 -12.83 1.89 20.74
C THR A 388 -12.21 2.35 22.06
N ARG A 389 -12.99 2.38 23.15
CA ARG A 389 -12.48 2.71 24.49
C ARG A 389 -11.41 1.73 24.96
N ALA A 390 -11.53 0.44 24.65
CA ALA A 390 -10.54 -0.55 25.02
C ALA A 390 -9.19 -0.32 24.30
N LEU A 391 -9.24 0.01 23.00
CA LEU A 391 -8.04 0.35 22.23
C LEU A 391 -7.38 1.64 22.74
N VAL A 392 -8.18 2.69 23.02
CA VAL A 392 -7.68 3.95 23.61
C VAL A 392 -7.03 3.70 24.97
N SER A 393 -7.71 3.00 25.88
CA SER A 393 -7.19 2.68 27.22
C SER A 393 -5.85 1.93 27.13
N ALA A 394 -5.74 0.96 26.21
CA ALA A 394 -4.51 0.23 26.00
C ALA A 394 -3.36 1.12 25.50
N LEU A 395 -3.63 2.06 24.58
CA LEU A 395 -2.64 3.03 24.09
C LEU A 395 -2.20 4.00 25.19
N ASP A 396 -3.15 4.55 25.95
CA ASP A 396 -2.91 5.51 27.03
C ASP A 396 -2.11 4.89 28.17
N ARG A 397 -2.45 3.68 28.62
CA ARG A 397 -1.70 2.95 29.66
C ARG A 397 -0.26 2.67 29.24
N ARG A 398 -0.01 2.57 27.94
CA ARG A 398 1.33 2.37 27.36
C ARG A 398 2.06 3.67 27.07
N GLY A 399 1.40 4.82 27.23
CA GLY A 399 1.98 6.13 26.93
C GLY A 399 2.34 6.27 25.45
N LEU A 400 1.63 5.58 24.55
CA LEU A 400 1.89 5.60 23.12
C LEU A 400 1.12 6.75 22.47
N SER A 401 1.81 7.60 21.72
CA SER A 401 1.16 8.63 20.90
C SER A 401 0.54 8.00 19.66
N TYR A 402 -0.68 8.43 19.32
CA TYR A 402 -1.41 7.94 18.14
C TYR A 402 -2.21 9.06 17.48
N ALA A 403 -2.45 8.92 16.19
CA ALA A 403 -3.41 9.74 15.44
C ALA A 403 -4.75 9.00 15.32
N VAL A 404 -5.86 9.75 15.25
CA VAL A 404 -7.19 9.17 15.02
C VAL A 404 -7.49 9.22 13.53
N GLU A 405 -7.83 8.07 12.95
CA GLU A 405 -8.25 7.94 11.56
C GLU A 405 -9.76 7.69 11.53
N GLU A 406 -10.52 8.77 11.34
CA GLU A 406 -11.98 8.71 11.32
C GLU A 406 -12.48 7.83 10.17
N GLY A 407 -13.31 6.83 10.49
CA GLY A 407 -13.87 5.92 9.49
C GLY A 407 -12.92 4.89 8.89
N GLY A 408 -11.67 4.81 9.36
CA GLY A 408 -10.67 3.86 8.84
C GLY A 408 -10.80 2.42 9.38
N GLY A 409 -11.71 2.16 10.32
CA GLY A 409 -11.94 0.84 10.91
C GLY A 409 -12.47 -0.19 9.90
N ALA A 410 -12.35 -1.49 10.22
CA ALA A 410 -13.03 -2.49 9.38
C ALA A 410 -14.53 -2.49 9.67
N PHE A 411 -15.33 -3.10 8.79
CA PHE A 411 -16.77 -3.13 8.94
C PHE A 411 -17.23 -3.76 10.28
N TYR A 412 -16.42 -4.61 10.91
CA TYR A 412 -16.73 -5.36 12.14
C TYR A 412 -16.05 -4.86 13.42
N GLY A 413 -15.25 -3.79 13.36
CA GLY A 413 -14.67 -3.21 14.57
C GLY A 413 -13.47 -2.28 14.35
N PRO A 414 -13.09 -1.53 15.40
CA PRO A 414 -11.99 -0.58 15.36
C PRO A 414 -10.64 -1.32 15.38
N LYS A 415 -9.58 -0.64 14.96
CA LYS A 415 -8.23 -1.22 14.89
C LYS A 415 -7.14 -0.22 15.21
N ILE A 416 -6.03 -0.74 15.67
CA ILE A 416 -4.75 -0.05 15.82
C ILE A 416 -3.85 -0.51 14.67
N ASP A 417 -3.42 0.43 13.84
CA ASP A 417 -2.51 0.18 12.73
C ASP A 417 -1.13 0.78 13.02
N PHE A 418 -0.07 -0.01 12.84
CA PHE A 418 1.30 0.50 12.87
C PHE A 418 1.80 0.71 11.45
N LYS A 419 2.20 1.95 11.18
CA LYS A 419 2.96 2.33 9.98
C LYS A 419 4.44 2.36 10.35
N LEU A 420 5.19 1.36 9.90
CA LEU A 420 6.63 1.26 10.14
C LEU A 420 7.37 2.19 9.17
N LYS A 421 8.32 2.99 9.67
CA LYS A 421 9.17 3.83 8.82
C LYS A 421 10.40 3.04 8.38
N ASP A 422 10.68 3.07 7.08
CA ASP A 422 11.92 2.53 6.54
C ASP A 422 13.11 3.51 6.66
N ALA A 423 14.30 3.06 6.29
CA ALA A 423 15.56 3.79 6.42
C ALA A 423 15.64 5.09 5.58
N ILE A 424 14.66 5.34 4.71
CA ILE A 424 14.54 6.59 3.95
C ILE A 424 13.26 7.37 4.29
N GLY A 425 12.57 6.98 5.37
CA GLY A 425 11.44 7.70 5.95
C GLY A 425 10.08 7.37 5.35
N ARG A 426 9.95 6.35 4.48
CA ARG A 426 8.63 5.95 3.96
C ARG A 426 7.89 5.11 4.99
N ALA A 427 6.60 5.40 5.16
CA ALA A 427 5.73 4.72 6.11
C ALA A 427 4.98 3.56 5.43
N TRP A 428 5.03 2.38 6.03
CA TRP A 428 4.41 1.17 5.52
C TRP A 428 3.49 0.56 6.56
N GLN A 429 2.21 0.38 6.23
CA GLN A 429 1.29 -0.33 7.12
C GLN A 429 1.57 -1.85 7.07
N CYS A 430 1.94 -2.40 8.23
CA CYS A 430 2.26 -3.82 8.40
C CYS A 430 1.46 -4.47 9.50
N THR A 431 1.48 -3.87 10.67
CA THR A 431 0.85 -4.42 11.86
C THR A 431 -0.56 -3.88 12.00
N THR A 432 -1.48 -4.77 12.32
CA THR A 432 -2.85 -4.43 12.70
C THR A 432 -3.21 -5.22 13.94
N ILE A 433 -3.82 -4.55 14.92
CA ILE A 433 -4.51 -5.18 16.05
C ILE A 433 -5.96 -4.71 15.96
N GLN A 434 -6.88 -5.64 15.74
CA GLN A 434 -8.25 -5.35 15.42
C GLN A 434 -9.20 -6.12 16.32
N PHE A 435 -10.19 -5.41 16.83
CA PHE A 435 -11.25 -6.01 17.61
C PHE A 435 -12.40 -6.46 16.71
N ASP A 436 -12.96 -7.64 17.00
CA ASP A 436 -14.13 -8.17 16.30
C ASP A 436 -15.16 -8.74 17.30
N PHE A 437 -16.32 -8.09 17.35
CA PHE A 437 -17.49 -8.55 18.09
C PHE A 437 -18.50 -9.29 17.20
N ASN A 438 -18.40 -9.15 15.87
CA ASN A 438 -19.37 -9.63 14.89
C ASN A 438 -19.17 -11.10 14.51
N LEU A 439 -17.93 -11.57 14.32
CA LEU A 439 -17.70 -12.98 13.97
C LEU A 439 -18.07 -13.93 15.11
N SER A 440 -17.83 -13.53 16.37
CA SER A 440 -18.30 -14.28 17.53
C SER A 440 -19.82 -14.45 17.57
N GLU A 441 -20.57 -13.45 17.08
CA GLU A 441 -22.03 -13.53 16.98
C GLU A 441 -22.46 -14.38 15.78
N ARG A 442 -21.88 -14.15 14.60
CA ARG A 442 -22.23 -14.86 13.35
C ARG A 442 -22.02 -16.37 13.42
N PHE A 443 -20.98 -16.80 14.13
CA PHE A 443 -20.68 -18.22 14.33
C PHE A 443 -21.28 -18.79 15.62
N ASP A 444 -22.03 -18.00 16.39
CA ASP A 444 -22.59 -18.40 17.69
C ASP A 444 -21.53 -19.00 18.63
N LEU A 445 -20.40 -18.29 18.75
CA LEU A 445 -19.31 -18.72 19.62
C LEU A 445 -19.71 -18.63 21.08
N SER A 446 -19.31 -19.65 21.85
CA SER A 446 -19.55 -19.67 23.29
C SER A 446 -18.42 -20.32 24.09
N TYR A 447 -18.38 -20.00 25.38
CA TYR A 447 -17.65 -20.69 26.44
C TYR A 447 -18.54 -20.80 27.68
N ILE A 448 -18.24 -21.73 28.59
CA ILE A 448 -18.96 -21.91 29.84
C ILE A 448 -18.36 -21.02 30.93
N GLY A 449 -19.17 -20.07 31.42
CA GLY A 449 -18.81 -19.11 32.46
C GLY A 449 -18.72 -19.71 33.86
N GLU A 450 -18.28 -18.89 34.82
CA GLU A 450 -18.27 -19.24 36.25
C GLU A 450 -19.66 -19.58 36.80
N ASP A 451 -20.70 -18.99 36.20
CA ASP A 451 -22.11 -19.23 36.50
C ASP A 451 -22.67 -20.50 35.85
N GLY A 452 -21.84 -21.26 35.12
CA GLY A 452 -22.23 -22.47 34.40
C GLY A 452 -23.06 -22.21 33.14
N LYS A 453 -23.21 -20.96 32.71
CA LYS A 453 -23.99 -20.59 31.51
C LYS A 453 -23.07 -20.37 30.30
N PRO A 454 -23.60 -20.49 29.06
CA PRO A 454 -22.87 -20.09 27.88
C PRO A 454 -22.73 -18.56 27.82
N HIS A 455 -21.50 -18.10 27.61
CA HIS A 455 -21.14 -16.69 27.36
C HIS A 455 -20.38 -16.60 26.04
N ARG A 456 -20.49 -15.45 25.36
CA ARG A 456 -19.81 -15.23 24.08
C ARG A 456 -18.38 -14.70 24.31
N PRO A 457 -17.35 -15.30 23.69
CA PRO A 457 -16.01 -14.74 23.72
C PRO A 457 -15.91 -13.53 22.76
N TYR A 458 -14.99 -12.62 23.04
CA TYR A 458 -14.52 -11.67 22.05
C TYR A 458 -13.37 -12.23 21.26
N MET A 459 -13.19 -11.72 20.04
CA MET A 459 -12.09 -12.08 19.18
C MET A 459 -11.22 -10.85 18.87
N VAL A 460 -9.90 -11.01 19.02
CA VAL A 460 -8.91 -10.03 18.56
C VAL A 460 -8.16 -10.64 17.39
N HIS A 461 -8.25 -9.99 16.24
CA HIS A 461 -7.43 -10.28 15.07
C HIS A 461 -6.13 -9.52 15.18
N ARG A 462 -5.02 -10.16 14.83
CA ARG A 462 -3.78 -9.43 14.67
C ARG A 462 -2.87 -10.02 13.61
N ALA A 463 -2.07 -9.16 13.02
CA ALA A 463 -0.89 -9.49 12.22
C ALA A 463 0.23 -8.58 12.69
N LEU A 464 1.44 -9.11 12.93
CA LEU A 464 2.57 -8.32 13.45
C LEU A 464 3.45 -7.84 12.30
N LEU A 465 3.82 -8.76 11.42
CA LEU A 465 4.63 -8.51 10.23
C LEU A 465 3.76 -8.13 9.01
N GLY A 466 2.47 -8.47 9.04
CA GLY A 466 1.56 -8.35 7.91
C GLY A 466 1.66 -9.60 7.03
N SER A 467 1.95 -9.43 5.74
CA SER A 467 2.33 -10.57 4.90
C SER A 467 3.84 -10.75 4.89
N ILE A 468 4.29 -12.01 4.86
CA ILE A 468 5.71 -12.36 4.76
C ILE A 468 6.31 -11.79 3.47
N GLU A 469 5.55 -11.78 2.37
CA GLU A 469 5.93 -11.14 1.12
C GLU A 469 6.21 -9.65 1.33
N ARG A 470 5.24 -8.88 1.85
CA ARG A 470 5.39 -7.44 2.06
C ARG A 470 6.55 -7.14 2.99
N PHE A 471 6.63 -7.88 4.10
CA PHE A 471 7.67 -7.70 5.09
C PHE A 471 9.07 -7.96 4.53
N ALA A 472 9.24 -9.03 3.74
CA ALA A 472 10.50 -9.30 3.06
C ALA A 472 10.85 -8.21 2.02
N GLY A 473 9.85 -7.69 1.29
CA GLY A 473 10.01 -6.52 0.43
C GLY A 473 10.60 -5.35 1.20
N MET A 474 9.96 -4.99 2.31
CA MET A 474 10.43 -3.90 3.18
C MET A 474 11.81 -4.15 3.77
N LEU A 475 12.13 -5.38 4.19
CA LEU A 475 13.47 -5.72 4.69
C LEU A 475 14.55 -5.51 3.62
N ILE A 476 14.27 -5.85 2.36
CA ILE A 476 15.19 -5.60 1.25
C ILE A 476 15.45 -4.09 1.12
N GLU A 477 14.41 -3.26 1.19
CA GLU A 477 14.54 -1.80 1.03
C GLU A 477 15.20 -1.13 2.25
N GLN A 478 14.83 -1.58 3.45
CA GLN A 478 15.40 -1.16 4.74
C GLN A 478 16.92 -1.29 4.74
N TYR A 479 17.40 -2.46 4.30
CA TYR A 479 18.82 -2.80 4.34
C TYR A 479 19.55 -2.60 3.01
N ALA A 480 18.88 -2.09 1.97
CA ALA A 480 19.43 -2.02 0.61
C ALA A 480 20.03 -3.36 0.13
N GLY A 481 19.44 -4.48 0.55
CA GLY A 481 19.94 -5.84 0.29
C GLY A 481 21.07 -6.34 1.20
N ALA A 482 21.67 -5.48 2.03
CA ALA A 482 22.71 -5.82 2.99
C ALA A 482 22.13 -6.27 4.33
N PHE A 483 21.46 -7.43 4.33
CA PHE A 483 20.76 -7.95 5.49
C PHE A 483 21.65 -8.14 6.74
N PRO A 484 21.11 -7.96 7.96
CA PRO A 484 21.75 -8.40 9.19
C PRO A 484 22.19 -9.86 9.12
N VAL A 485 23.33 -10.16 9.72
CA VAL A 485 23.99 -11.49 9.63
C VAL A 485 23.03 -12.63 9.96
N TRP A 486 22.15 -12.47 10.95
CA TRP A 486 21.26 -13.54 11.38
C TRP A 486 20.19 -13.92 10.35
N ILE A 487 19.74 -12.99 9.50
CA ILE A 487 18.77 -13.23 8.41
C ILE A 487 19.39 -13.29 7.00
N ALA A 488 20.67 -12.95 6.84
CA ALA A 488 21.33 -12.98 5.55
C ALA A 488 21.30 -14.40 4.93
N PRO A 489 20.83 -14.60 3.68
CA PRO A 489 20.79 -15.93 3.06
C PRO A 489 22.15 -16.62 2.95
N VAL A 490 23.19 -15.81 2.78
CA VAL A 490 24.61 -16.21 2.80
C VAL A 490 25.29 -15.33 3.84
N GLN A 491 25.95 -15.96 4.82
CA GLN A 491 26.64 -15.26 5.92
C GLN A 491 28.13 -15.14 5.67
N ALA A 492 28.73 -16.14 5.02
CA ALA A 492 30.14 -16.17 4.69
C ALA A 492 30.33 -16.68 3.27
N THR A 493 31.43 -16.29 2.64
CA THR A 493 31.87 -16.85 1.36
C THR A 493 33.37 -17.05 1.44
N ILE A 494 33.82 -18.28 1.21
CA ILE A 494 35.23 -18.64 1.30
C ILE A 494 35.83 -18.57 -0.09
N ILE A 495 36.85 -17.72 -0.25
CA ILE A 495 37.52 -17.50 -1.54
C ILE A 495 38.98 -17.96 -1.41
N PRO A 496 39.34 -19.14 -1.96
CA PRO A 496 40.72 -19.59 -1.95
C PRO A 496 41.59 -18.73 -2.88
N ILE A 497 42.83 -18.42 -2.48
CA ILE A 497 43.77 -17.63 -3.29
C ILE A 497 44.30 -18.42 -4.50
N ALA A 498 44.31 -19.75 -4.41
CA ALA A 498 44.77 -20.65 -5.47
C ALA A 498 44.18 -22.06 -5.25
N ASP A 499 44.12 -22.86 -6.32
CA ASP A 499 43.50 -24.20 -6.33
C ASP A 499 44.06 -25.15 -5.27
N ARG A 500 45.35 -25.04 -4.94
CA ARG A 500 45.99 -25.83 -3.87
C ARG A 500 45.36 -25.64 -2.47
N HIS A 501 44.58 -24.58 -2.28
CA HIS A 501 43.88 -24.31 -1.02
C HIS A 501 42.42 -24.78 -1.05
N ALA A 502 41.93 -25.38 -2.14
CA ALA A 502 40.53 -25.76 -2.32
C ALA A 502 40.06 -26.76 -1.26
N GLU A 503 40.85 -27.81 -0.98
CA GLU A 503 40.52 -28.79 0.07
C GLU A 503 40.42 -28.15 1.46
N TYR A 504 41.34 -27.22 1.77
CA TYR A 504 41.29 -26.50 3.05
C TYR A 504 40.07 -25.58 3.13
N ALA A 505 39.77 -24.84 2.05
CA ALA A 505 38.59 -23.98 1.96
C ALA A 505 37.29 -24.78 2.16
N GLU A 506 37.20 -25.97 1.55
CA GLU A 506 36.05 -26.85 1.72
C GLU A 506 35.92 -27.34 3.17
N SER A 507 37.03 -27.72 3.81
CA SER A 507 37.02 -28.09 5.24
C SER A 507 36.53 -26.93 6.12
N VAL A 508 36.91 -25.68 5.83
CA VAL A 508 36.41 -24.49 6.55
C VAL A 508 34.90 -24.31 6.34
N ARG A 509 34.41 -24.50 5.10
CA ARG A 509 32.98 -24.44 4.77
C ARG A 509 32.18 -25.44 5.59
N GLU A 510 32.65 -26.69 5.67
CA GLU A 510 32.01 -27.75 6.45
C GLU A 510 31.96 -27.42 7.95
N HIS A 511 33.06 -26.92 8.53
CA HIS A 511 33.08 -26.49 9.93
C HIS A 511 32.08 -25.35 10.21
N LEU A 512 31.98 -24.36 9.31
CA LEU A 512 31.02 -23.27 9.44
C LEU A 512 29.58 -23.79 9.36
N GLN A 513 29.28 -24.67 8.41
CA GLN A 513 27.94 -25.25 8.25
C GLN A 513 27.54 -26.13 9.44
N ALA A 514 28.48 -26.91 9.99
CA ALA A 514 28.26 -27.68 11.21
C ALA A 514 27.93 -26.80 12.43
N ALA A 515 28.44 -25.57 12.47
CA ALA A 515 28.11 -24.56 13.47
C ALA A 515 26.82 -23.76 13.16
N GLY A 516 26.08 -24.11 12.11
CA GLY A 516 24.85 -23.42 11.69
C GLY A 516 25.09 -22.13 10.89
N ILE A 517 26.32 -21.86 10.45
CA ILE A 517 26.67 -20.70 9.63
C ILE A 517 26.45 -21.04 8.15
N ARG A 518 25.78 -20.14 7.44
CA ARG A 518 25.47 -20.27 6.01
C ARG A 518 26.66 -19.80 5.17
N ALA A 519 27.66 -20.67 5.06
CA ALA A 519 28.91 -20.47 4.32
C ALA A 519 28.96 -21.20 2.97
#